data_AF-N4UBG4-F1
#
_entry.id   AF-N4UBG4-F1
#
_cell.length_a   1.000
_cell.length_b   1.000
_cell.length_c   1.000
_cell.angle_alpha   90.00
_cell.angle_beta   90.00
_cell.angle_gamma   90.00
#
_symmetry.space_group_name_H-M   'P 1'
#
loop_
_entity.id
_entity.type
_entity.pdbx_description
1 polymer ?
#
loop_
_entity_poly.entity_id
_entity_poly.type
_entity_poly.pdbx_seq_one_letter_code
_entity_poly.pdbx_strand_id
1 'polypeptide(L)'
;MESTQQVEKQSAQETASSSTRENVADLVFPNLTSLWLSQEPEDQATLRRLKQVWEMFASGWSPQDKMHIYCLLPEVRTNHTNRRVASKHKLYKHDITFGLWVILRCIYPDQKLPALRLALMEKYPGIDLSAFTGPVPNAACMAPEEHTAGKLELKVVTP
;
A
#
# COMPACT_ATOMS: atom_id res chain seq x y z
N MET A 1 16.27 63.65 27.89
CA MET A 1 17.18 62.54 27.55
C MET A 1 16.26 61.35 27.26
N GLU A 2 15.87 61.17 25.98
CA GLU A 2 16.57 60.32 24.99
C GLU A 2 15.95 58.89 25.04
N SER A 3 14.98 58.59 24.17
CA SER A 3 15.07 57.96 22.83
C SER A 3 15.05 56.43 22.85
N THR A 4 13.96 55.89 22.30
CA THR A 4 13.80 54.71 21.41
C THR A 4 14.80 53.53 21.47
N GLN A 5 14.27 52.29 21.51
CA GLN A 5 14.38 51.36 20.37
C GLN A 5 13.51 50.08 20.54
N GLN A 6 12.78 49.77 19.46
CA GLN A 6 12.21 48.47 19.11
C GLN A 6 13.33 47.45 18.84
N VAL A 7 13.07 46.15 19.07
CA VAL A 7 13.45 45.09 18.11
C VAL A 7 12.33 44.06 18.04
N GLU A 8 11.72 44.08 16.87
CA GLU A 8 10.90 43.09 16.20
C GLU A 8 11.69 41.77 16.02
N LYS A 9 11.05 40.60 16.22
CA LYS A 9 11.38 39.40 15.43
C LYS A 9 10.21 38.41 15.39
N GLN A 10 9.71 38.32 14.17
CA GLN A 10 8.70 37.40 13.66
C GLN A 10 9.14 35.93 13.72
N SER A 11 8.13 35.07 13.58
CA SER A 11 8.13 33.85 12.76
C SER A 11 8.83 32.60 13.31
N ALA A 12 7.99 31.65 13.74
CA ALA A 12 8.00 30.27 13.22
C ALA A 12 6.73 29.57 13.75
N GLN A 13 5.61 29.76 13.06
CA GLN A 13 4.91 28.68 12.35
C GLN A 13 5.73 27.38 12.22
N GLU A 14 5.80 26.58 13.27
CA GLU A 14 6.09 25.15 13.15
C GLU A 14 4.80 24.42 12.78
N THR A 15 4.50 24.46 11.49
CA THR A 15 3.75 23.40 10.81
C THR A 15 4.52 22.09 10.98
N ALA A 16 4.33 21.41 12.11
CA ALA A 16 4.64 19.99 12.24
C ALA A 16 3.57 19.18 11.48
N SER A 17 3.55 19.31 10.16
CA SER A 17 2.69 18.53 9.27
C SER A 17 3.30 18.47 7.87
N SER A 18 4.57 18.03 7.80
CA SER A 18 5.11 17.48 6.56
C SER A 18 6.41 16.73 6.85
N SER A 19 6.31 15.66 7.64
CA SER A 19 7.36 14.64 7.70
C SER A 19 6.69 13.32 7.39
N THR A 20 7.24 12.59 6.42
CA THR A 20 6.75 11.29 5.94
C THR A 20 5.56 11.32 4.97
N ARG A 21 5.58 12.20 3.98
CA ARG A 21 5.22 11.77 2.62
C ARG A 21 6.49 11.29 1.94
N GLU A 22 7.06 10.19 2.43
CA GLU A 22 7.93 9.39 1.57
C GLU A 22 7.08 9.10 0.32
N ASN A 23 7.56 9.53 -0.84
CA ASN A 23 6.80 9.41 -2.07
C ASN A 23 6.58 7.92 -2.33
N VAL A 24 5.41 7.42 -1.97
CA VAL A 24 5.06 5.99 -2.06
C VAL A 24 5.13 5.50 -3.52
N ALA A 25 5.09 6.42 -4.49
CA ALA A 25 5.30 6.07 -5.90
C ALA A 25 6.75 5.61 -6.19
N ASP A 26 7.73 6.12 -5.42
CA ASP A 26 9.17 5.83 -5.53
C ASP A 26 9.63 4.68 -4.62
N LEU A 27 8.71 3.90 -4.05
CA LEU A 27 9.08 2.75 -3.23
C LEU A 27 9.93 1.77 -4.04
N VAL A 28 11.14 1.49 -3.54
CA VAL A 28 12.07 0.51 -4.14
C VAL A 28 12.00 -0.78 -3.34
N PHE A 29 12.09 -1.92 -4.04
CA PHE A 29 12.17 -3.21 -3.37
C PHE A 29 13.43 -3.28 -2.48
N PRO A 30 13.31 -3.70 -1.22
CA PRO A 30 14.45 -3.70 -0.28
C PRO A 30 15.53 -4.71 -0.69
N ASN A 31 16.77 -4.49 -0.22
CA ASN A 31 17.82 -5.47 -0.41
C ASN A 31 17.45 -6.78 0.30
N LEU A 32 17.68 -7.93 -0.34
CA LEU A 32 17.39 -9.25 0.21
C LEU A 32 18.19 -9.55 1.49
N THR A 33 19.35 -8.91 1.65
CA THR A 33 20.19 -9.00 2.86
C THR A 33 19.74 -8.09 4.00
N SER A 34 18.62 -7.36 3.85
CA SER A 34 18.09 -6.50 4.92
C SER A 34 17.76 -7.34 6.16
N LEU A 35 18.20 -6.87 7.33
CA LEU A 35 18.07 -7.60 8.60
C LEU A 35 16.62 -7.88 9.04
N TRP A 36 15.66 -7.10 8.55
CA TRP A 36 14.24 -7.28 8.87
C TRP A 36 13.54 -8.31 7.97
N LEU A 37 14.21 -8.78 6.91
CA LEU A 37 13.75 -9.88 6.07
C LEU A 37 14.30 -11.21 6.58
N SER A 38 13.51 -12.28 6.41
CA SER A 38 13.95 -13.63 6.76
C SER A 38 15.16 -14.05 5.93
N GLN A 39 16.18 -14.60 6.59
CA GLN A 39 17.39 -15.10 5.92
C GLN A 39 17.35 -16.62 5.68
N GLU A 40 16.23 -17.27 6.00
CA GLU A 40 16.04 -18.69 5.72
C GLU A 40 16.07 -18.96 4.19
N PRO A 41 16.73 -20.03 3.72
CA PRO A 41 16.92 -20.28 2.29
C PRO A 41 15.62 -20.29 1.47
N GLU A 42 14.56 -20.87 2.01
CA GLU A 42 13.26 -20.96 1.34
C GLU A 42 12.49 -19.63 1.33
N ASP A 43 12.54 -18.88 2.43
CA ASP A 43 11.94 -17.55 2.48
C ASP A 43 12.69 -16.61 1.50
N GLN A 44 14.01 -16.75 1.42
CA GLN A 44 14.85 -16.05 0.43
C GLN A 44 14.53 -16.45 -1.01
N ALA A 45 14.14 -17.70 -1.28
CA ALA A 45 13.66 -18.09 -2.60
C ALA A 45 12.35 -17.37 -2.96
N THR A 46 11.45 -17.23 -1.98
CA THR A 46 10.20 -16.46 -2.13
C THR A 46 10.49 -14.98 -2.35
N LEU A 47 11.36 -14.38 -1.54
CA LEU A 47 11.73 -12.96 -1.65
C LEU A 47 12.41 -12.64 -2.99
N ARG A 48 13.25 -13.54 -3.51
CA ARG A 48 13.83 -13.42 -4.86
C ARG A 48 12.75 -13.41 -5.94
N ARG A 49 11.77 -14.30 -5.84
CA ARG A 49 10.64 -14.33 -6.78
C ARG A 49 9.80 -13.04 -6.68
N LEU A 50 9.57 -12.56 -5.46
CA LEU A 50 8.87 -11.29 -5.23
C LEU A 50 9.61 -10.10 -5.83
N LYS A 51 10.93 -10.05 -5.66
CA LYS A 51 11.77 -9.02 -6.27
C LYS A 51 11.64 -9.02 -7.79
N GLN A 52 11.68 -10.18 -8.44
CA GLN A 52 11.49 -10.30 -9.89
C GLN A 52 10.11 -9.79 -10.32
N VAL A 53 9.05 -10.19 -9.60
CA VAL A 53 7.69 -9.70 -9.88
C VAL A 53 7.59 -8.18 -9.69
N TRP A 54 8.21 -7.65 -8.64
CA TRP A 54 8.28 -6.20 -8.40
C TRP A 54 8.96 -5.47 -9.56
N GLU A 55 10.15 -5.92 -9.98
CA GLU A 55 10.91 -5.30 -11.07
C GLU A 55 10.14 -5.31 -12.39
N MET A 56 9.36 -6.36 -12.68
CA MET A 56 8.58 -6.46 -13.91
C MET A 56 7.26 -5.69 -13.90
N PHE A 57 6.57 -5.65 -12.76
CA PHE A 57 5.16 -5.22 -12.73
C PHE A 57 4.89 -4.00 -11.84
N ALA A 58 5.79 -3.63 -10.93
CA ALA A 58 5.53 -2.57 -9.97
C ALA A 58 5.30 -1.20 -10.60
N SER A 59 5.82 -0.93 -11.81
CA SER A 59 5.53 0.31 -12.55
C SER A 59 4.04 0.52 -12.81
N GLY A 60 3.27 -0.57 -12.96
CA GLY A 60 1.82 -0.54 -13.17
C GLY A 60 0.99 -0.64 -11.88
N TRP A 61 1.62 -0.72 -10.71
CA TRP A 61 0.90 -0.82 -9.43
C TRP A 61 0.62 0.56 -8.83
N SER A 62 -0.53 0.68 -8.17
CA SER A 62 -0.83 1.87 -7.38
C SER A 62 0.18 2.01 -6.23
N PRO A 63 0.45 3.24 -5.74
CA PRO A 63 1.30 3.44 -4.57
C PRO A 63 0.79 2.66 -3.35
N GLN A 64 -0.52 2.56 -3.17
CA GLN A 64 -1.12 1.80 -2.07
C GLN A 64 -0.81 0.31 -2.17
N ASP A 65 -0.89 -0.28 -3.38
CA ASP A 65 -0.55 -1.69 -3.58
C ASP A 65 0.94 -1.96 -3.35
N LYS A 66 1.82 -1.07 -3.82
CA LYS A 66 3.26 -1.13 -3.54
C LYS A 66 3.53 -1.13 -2.04
N MET A 67 2.89 -0.22 -1.30
CA MET A 67 3.03 -0.12 0.15
C MET A 67 2.53 -1.39 0.85
N HIS A 68 1.35 -1.90 0.48
CA HIS A 68 0.83 -3.14 1.04
C HIS A 68 1.77 -4.32 0.82
N ILE A 69 2.31 -4.48 -0.39
CA ILE A 69 3.29 -5.54 -0.67
C ILE A 69 4.53 -5.35 0.20
N TYR A 70 5.06 -4.13 0.30
CA TYR A 70 6.24 -3.81 1.10
C TYR A 70 6.06 -4.19 2.58
N CYS A 71 4.93 -3.81 3.18
CA CYS A 71 4.60 -4.14 4.57
C CYS A 71 4.45 -5.65 4.82
N LEU A 72 4.13 -6.44 3.79
CA LEU A 72 3.94 -7.90 3.88
C LEU A 72 5.21 -8.69 3.61
N LEU A 73 6.31 -8.07 3.16
CA LEU A 73 7.59 -8.75 2.92
C LEU A 73 8.16 -9.52 4.13
N PRO A 74 8.06 -9.05 5.40
CA PRO A 74 8.56 -9.82 6.55
C PRO A 74 7.72 -11.08 6.81
N GLU A 75 6.51 -11.13 6.25
CA GLU A 75 5.49 -12.13 6.55
C GLU A 75 5.55 -13.35 5.62
N VAL A 76 6.48 -13.39 4.67
CA VAL A 76 6.68 -14.50 3.70
C VAL A 76 7.10 -15.83 4.33
N ARG A 77 7.29 -15.85 5.66
CA ARG A 77 7.86 -16.97 6.41
C ARG A 77 6.99 -18.21 6.31
N THR A 78 7.56 -19.26 5.75
CA THR A 78 6.93 -20.59 5.71
C THR A 78 7.49 -21.52 6.77
N ASN A 79 6.67 -22.45 7.24
CA ASN A 79 7.07 -23.57 8.08
C ASN A 79 6.72 -24.88 7.38
N HIS A 80 7.15 -26.02 7.93
CA HIS A 80 6.93 -27.33 7.30
C HIS A 80 5.45 -27.63 7.02
N THR A 81 4.55 -27.12 7.86
CA THR A 81 3.09 -27.37 7.77
C THR A 81 2.44 -26.50 6.70
N ASN A 82 2.69 -25.19 6.72
CA ASN A 82 2.04 -24.26 5.79
C ASN A 82 2.68 -24.29 4.39
N ARG A 83 3.89 -24.85 4.21
CA ARG A 83 4.53 -25.02 2.90
C ARG A 83 3.67 -25.82 1.92
N ARG A 84 2.96 -26.84 2.42
CA ARG A 84 2.11 -27.71 1.59
C ARG A 84 0.70 -27.19 1.41
N VAL A 85 0.20 -26.44 2.39
CA VAL A 85 -1.19 -26.04 2.45
C VAL A 85 -1.27 -24.54 2.68
N ALA A 86 -1.57 -23.81 1.60
CA ALA A 86 -1.57 -22.37 1.62
C ALA A 86 -2.57 -21.80 2.65
N SER A 87 -3.73 -22.42 2.82
CA SER A 87 -4.75 -22.01 3.83
C SER A 87 -4.29 -22.11 5.29
N LYS A 88 -3.16 -22.75 5.58
CA LYS A 88 -2.53 -22.77 6.92
C LYS A 88 -1.54 -21.62 7.13
N HIS A 89 -1.26 -20.82 6.10
CA HIS A 89 -0.38 -19.67 6.21
C HIS A 89 -1.06 -18.54 7.00
N LYS A 90 -0.31 -17.81 7.84
CA LYS A 90 -0.88 -16.69 8.62
C LYS A 90 -1.54 -15.63 7.73
N LEU A 91 -0.91 -15.34 6.60
CA LEU A 91 -1.41 -14.41 5.57
C LEU A 91 -2.81 -14.75 5.04
N TYR A 92 -3.24 -16.02 5.08
CA TYR A 92 -4.60 -16.39 4.66
C TYR A 92 -5.70 -15.83 5.57
N LYS A 93 -5.35 -15.34 6.76
CA LYS A 93 -6.30 -14.75 7.72
C LYS A 93 -6.39 -13.23 7.60
N HIS A 94 -5.58 -12.60 6.75
CA HIS A 94 -5.59 -11.16 6.57
C HIS A 94 -6.71 -10.73 5.61
N ASP A 95 -7.06 -9.44 5.66
CA ASP A 95 -7.96 -8.84 4.69
C ASP A 95 -7.48 -9.05 3.25
N ILE A 96 -8.41 -9.43 2.40
CA ILE A 96 -8.13 -9.73 1.01
C ILE A 96 -7.75 -8.44 0.28
N THR A 97 -6.52 -8.39 -0.24
CA THR A 97 -5.99 -7.27 -1.02
C THR A 97 -5.18 -7.79 -2.20
N PHE A 98 -4.98 -6.96 -3.22
CA PHE A 98 -4.08 -7.30 -4.32
C PHE A 98 -2.64 -7.56 -3.83
N GLY A 99 -2.12 -6.77 -2.90
CA GLY A 99 -0.79 -7.02 -2.34
C GLY A 99 -0.66 -8.40 -1.68
N LEU A 100 -1.68 -8.82 -0.93
CA LEU A 100 -1.75 -10.16 -0.34
C LEU A 100 -1.75 -11.27 -1.42
N TRP A 101 -2.48 -11.06 -2.52
CA TRP A 101 -2.50 -11.97 -3.67
C TRP A 101 -1.11 -12.17 -4.26
N VAL A 102 -0.39 -11.07 -4.53
CA VAL A 102 0.97 -11.12 -5.10
C VAL A 102 1.89 -11.92 -4.20
N ILE A 103 1.89 -11.61 -2.89
CA ILE A 103 2.70 -12.31 -1.89
C ILE A 103 2.39 -13.81 -1.86
N LEU A 104 1.12 -14.18 -1.73
CA LEU A 104 0.72 -15.59 -1.62
C LEU A 104 0.99 -16.38 -2.90
N ARG A 105 0.85 -15.77 -4.08
CA ARG A 105 1.17 -16.40 -5.36
C ARG A 105 2.68 -16.62 -5.51
N CYS A 106 3.51 -15.75 -4.94
CA CYS A 106 4.96 -15.96 -4.90
C CYS A 106 5.38 -17.03 -3.89
N ILE A 107 4.71 -17.14 -2.74
CA ILE A 107 4.95 -18.21 -1.74
C ILE A 107 4.49 -19.57 -2.29
N TYR A 108 3.34 -19.61 -2.96
CA TYR A 108 2.68 -20.84 -3.43
C TYR A 108 2.48 -20.84 -4.95
N PRO A 109 3.54 -20.92 -5.75
CA PRO A 109 3.47 -20.75 -7.21
C PRO A 109 2.62 -21.83 -7.89
N ASP A 110 2.66 -23.06 -7.37
CA ASP A 110 1.99 -24.23 -7.96
C ASP A 110 0.58 -24.46 -7.43
N GLN A 111 0.15 -23.69 -6.43
CA GLN A 111 -1.20 -23.81 -5.88
C GLN A 111 -2.18 -22.86 -6.56
N LYS A 112 -3.40 -23.35 -6.79
CA LYS A 112 -4.43 -22.58 -7.52
C LYS A 112 -5.12 -21.49 -6.68
N LEU A 113 -4.96 -21.52 -5.35
CA LEU A 113 -5.53 -20.57 -4.36
C LEU A 113 -7.02 -20.18 -4.63
N PRO A 114 -7.94 -21.13 -4.87
CA PRO A 114 -9.25 -20.83 -5.45
C PRO A 114 -10.16 -19.94 -4.59
N ALA A 115 -10.20 -20.14 -3.27
CA ALA A 115 -11.00 -19.31 -2.36
C ALA A 115 -10.52 -17.86 -2.35
N LEU A 116 -9.20 -17.66 -2.35
CA LEU A 116 -8.60 -16.33 -2.40
C LEU A 116 -8.87 -15.65 -3.75
N ARG A 117 -8.79 -16.40 -4.86
CA ARG A 117 -9.15 -15.89 -6.18
C ARG A 117 -10.58 -15.40 -6.23
N LEU A 118 -11.52 -16.19 -5.74
CA LEU A 118 -12.94 -15.82 -5.73
C LEU A 118 -13.15 -14.51 -4.96
N ALA A 119 -12.63 -14.42 -3.73
CA ALA A 119 -12.76 -13.22 -2.90
C ALA A 119 -12.12 -11.97 -3.54
N LEU A 120 -11.02 -12.13 -4.29
CA LEU A 120 -10.41 -11.03 -5.04
C LEU A 120 -11.27 -10.57 -6.22
N MET A 121 -11.88 -11.50 -6.96
CA MET A 121 -12.77 -11.17 -8.07
C MET A 121 -14.02 -10.43 -7.59
N GLU A 122 -14.55 -10.79 -6.42
CA GLU A 122 -15.68 -10.08 -5.79
C GLU A 122 -15.30 -8.66 -5.38
N LYS A 123 -14.09 -8.48 -4.82
CA LYS A 123 -13.62 -7.17 -4.34
C LYS A 123 -13.13 -6.24 -5.46
N TYR A 124 -12.51 -6.80 -6.49
CA TYR A 124 -11.91 -6.07 -7.61
C TYR A 124 -12.50 -6.59 -8.93
N PRO A 125 -13.67 -6.09 -9.35
CA PRO A 125 -14.30 -6.54 -10.58
C PRO A 125 -13.39 -6.24 -11.79
N GLY A 126 -13.17 -7.24 -12.64
CA GLY A 126 -12.33 -7.12 -13.83
C GLY A 126 -10.81 -7.28 -13.61
N ILE A 127 -10.38 -7.68 -12.41
CA ILE A 127 -8.96 -7.99 -12.16
C ILE A 127 -8.52 -9.25 -12.93
N ASP A 128 -7.37 -9.17 -13.61
CA ASP A 128 -6.73 -10.35 -14.19
C ASP A 128 -5.84 -11.05 -13.16
N LEU A 129 -6.38 -12.08 -12.51
CA LEU A 129 -5.67 -12.90 -11.53
C LEU A 129 -4.69 -13.91 -12.15
N SER A 130 -4.62 -13.99 -13.48
CA SER A 130 -3.57 -14.74 -14.17
C SER A 130 -2.31 -13.87 -14.35
N ALA A 131 -2.47 -12.55 -14.39
CA ALA A 131 -1.39 -11.58 -14.42
C ALA A 131 -1.00 -11.09 -13.01
N PHE A 132 0.14 -10.39 -12.93
CA PHE A 132 0.55 -9.59 -11.77
C PHE A 132 0.24 -8.10 -11.97
N THR A 133 -0.71 -7.79 -12.86
CA THR A 133 -1.19 -6.43 -13.08
C THR A 133 -2.11 -6.02 -11.93
N GLY A 134 -1.90 -4.83 -11.37
CA GLY A 134 -2.75 -4.30 -10.31
C GLY A 134 -4.20 -4.15 -10.75
N PRO A 135 -5.17 -4.18 -9.82
CA PRO A 135 -6.55 -3.87 -10.15
C PRO A 135 -6.63 -2.45 -10.72
N VAL A 136 -7.39 -2.27 -11.80
CA VAL A 136 -7.76 -0.93 -12.25
C VAL A 136 -8.62 -0.33 -11.14
N PRO A 137 -8.32 0.89 -10.64
CA PRO A 137 -9.16 1.53 -9.65
C PRO A 137 -10.60 1.54 -10.18
N ASN A 138 -11.49 0.82 -9.50
CA ASN A 138 -12.89 0.83 -9.86
C ASN A 138 -13.38 2.28 -9.68
N ALA A 139 -13.87 2.89 -10.76
CA ALA A 139 -14.47 4.22 -10.71
C ALA A 139 -15.60 4.32 -9.68
N ALA A 140 -16.19 3.19 -9.25
CA ALA A 140 -17.19 3.13 -8.20
C ALA A 140 -16.67 3.37 -6.76
N CYS A 141 -15.34 3.35 -6.53
CA CYS A 141 -14.76 3.76 -5.24
C CYS A 141 -14.40 5.25 -5.19
N MET A 142 -14.51 5.96 -6.31
CA MET A 142 -14.65 7.42 -6.30
C MET A 142 -16.13 7.70 -6.03
N ALA A 143 -16.56 7.53 -4.78
CA ALA A 143 -17.72 8.28 -4.33
C ALA A 143 -17.38 9.76 -4.59
N PRO A 144 -18.18 10.51 -5.35
CA PRO A 144 -17.98 11.94 -5.44
C PRO A 144 -18.14 12.46 -4.00
N GLU A 145 -17.07 12.99 -3.41
CA GLU A 145 -17.29 13.95 -2.34
C GLU A 145 -18.13 15.05 -2.96
N GLU A 146 -19.40 15.03 -2.58
CA GLU A 146 -20.42 15.97 -2.98
C GLU A 146 -19.88 17.37 -2.70
N HIS A 147 -19.52 18.07 -3.77
CA HIS A 147 -19.32 19.51 -3.75
C HIS A 147 -20.64 20.14 -3.28
N THR A 148 -20.81 20.31 -1.97
CA THR A 148 -21.85 21.18 -1.43
C THR A 148 -21.41 22.62 -1.64
N ALA A 149 -21.56 23.08 -2.89
CA ALA A 149 -21.59 24.49 -3.21
C ALA A 149 -22.93 25.06 -2.73
N GLY A 150 -22.93 25.61 -1.52
CA GLY A 150 -24.05 26.37 -0.94
C GLY A 150 -23.60 27.77 -0.53
N LYS A 151 -23.14 28.57 -1.49
CA LYS A 151 -22.94 30.01 -1.32
C LYS A 151 -24.31 30.68 -1.26
N LEU A 152 -24.69 31.26 -0.13
CA LEU A 152 -25.58 32.42 -0.05
C LEU A 152 -25.26 33.19 1.23
N GLU A 153 -24.45 34.24 1.08
CA GLU A 153 -24.39 35.35 2.03
C GLU A 153 -25.76 36.03 2.06
N LEU A 154 -26.33 36.21 3.26
CA LEU A 154 -27.42 37.15 3.48
C LEU A 154 -26.95 38.19 4.52
N LYS A 155 -26.45 39.32 4.02
CA LYS A 155 -26.33 40.55 4.81
C LYS A 155 -27.73 41.09 5.04
N VAL A 156 -28.18 41.07 6.29
CA VAL A 156 -29.33 41.86 6.73
C VAL A 156 -28.83 43.28 6.99
N VAL A 157 -29.25 44.24 6.15
CA VAL A 157 -29.21 45.66 6.48
C VAL A 157 -30.62 46.22 6.34
N THR A 158 -31.03 46.88 7.41
CA THR A 158 -32.33 47.52 7.69
C THR A 158 -32.53 48.78 6.85
N PRO A 159 -33.79 49.21 6.64
CA PRO A 159 -34.15 50.62 6.64
C PRO A 159 -34.51 51.12 8.05
#